data_AF-A0AAD8B9A0-F1
#
_entry.id   AF-A0AAD8B9A0-F1
#
_cell.length_a   1.000
_cell.length_b   1.000
_cell.length_c   1.000
_cell.angle_alpha   90.00
_cell.angle_beta   90.00
_cell.angle_gamma   90.00
#
_symmetry.space_group_name_H-M   'P 1'
#
loop_
_entity.id
_entity.type
_entity.pdbx_description
1 polymer ?
#
loop_
_entity_poly.entity_id
_entity_poly.type
_entity_poly.pdbx_seq_one_letter_code
_entity_poly.pdbx_strand_id
1 'polypeptide(L)'
;MNVKSQVEKYEPDYLIYHNYTQAFADVMSLAQKYPDYIQTLDKYKSGSGLSQLVIRITNFSNPFLENNVKILMAYGEHAREFFPIESMFYFLNNLTQGLEKTINCLNESFSKWVLNRFDIYIIALTNPDGKDYIEKSKNYCWRGNAKGIDINRNFDWNFGDIGSSKDPNDGEYRGPSAFSEPETEVFRELSRLVNFDGFFSFHSGIRHIYIPFADSKSKHSKSKRNHRVPHNKNRIIELSRQMARASPLRLFQFGLAHKLNGYNADGTSFDYMAGVAKVPFSLAIEMWGHDNHVGNSCFDEFNPESEKLEEELVLVHPLYVEFLTYLDRWKKDILNLEETSDAKLRRSIVDLEQGEQPFEDLTESPSKKTGALHEDLLMYMLLLLLLAVVIVIIGLKYICGNSRKKRVISLKSLSSTFLLLRSL
;
A
#
# COMPACT_ATOMS: atom_id res chain seq x y z
N MET A 1 -13.73 -11.28 18.51
CA MET A 1 -12.48 -10.66 19.05
C MET A 1 -12.79 -9.75 20.23
N ASN A 2 -11.89 -9.65 21.23
CA ASN A 2 -12.06 -8.71 22.36
C ASN A 2 -11.63 -7.29 21.94
N VAL A 3 -12.53 -6.31 22.07
CA VAL A 3 -12.29 -4.88 21.77
C VAL A 3 -12.30 -3.99 23.02
N LYS A 4 -12.28 -4.61 24.20
CA LYS A 4 -12.20 -3.87 25.47
C LYS A 4 -10.81 -3.26 25.61
N SER A 5 -10.78 -2.02 26.08
CA SER A 5 -9.55 -1.30 26.41
C SER A 5 -8.61 -2.14 27.25
N GLN A 6 -7.33 -2.10 26.89
CA GLN A 6 -6.24 -2.74 27.63
C GLN A 6 -5.28 -1.67 28.13
N VAL A 7 -4.33 -2.06 28.97
CA VAL A 7 -3.20 -1.21 29.34
C VAL A 7 -2.18 -1.31 28.22
N GLU A 8 -1.91 -0.20 27.54
CA GLU A 8 -0.97 -0.15 26.44
C GLU A 8 0.48 -0.12 26.93
N LYS A 9 1.36 -0.79 26.19
CA LYS A 9 2.81 -0.73 26.40
C LYS A 9 3.35 0.65 26.04
N TYR A 10 2.83 1.22 24.96
CA TYR A 10 3.03 2.59 24.51
C TYR A 10 1.80 3.04 23.72
N GLU A 11 1.56 4.35 23.70
CA GLU A 11 0.44 4.99 23.01
C GLU A 11 0.96 5.77 21.78
N PRO A 12 0.11 6.10 20.79
CA PRO A 12 0.51 6.96 19.68
C PRO A 12 0.92 8.35 20.18
N ASP A 13 2.07 8.82 19.71
CA ASP A 13 2.41 10.24 19.78
C ASP A 13 1.73 10.97 18.61
N TYR A 14 0.69 11.76 18.89
CA TYR A 14 -0.04 12.52 17.87
C TYR A 14 0.73 13.72 17.29
N LEU A 15 1.97 13.96 17.71
CA LEU A 15 2.90 14.82 16.98
C LEU A 15 3.55 14.10 15.80
N ILE A 16 3.48 12.76 15.77
CA ILE A 16 4.09 11.89 14.76
C ILE A 16 3.01 11.12 13.99
N TYR A 17 2.09 10.47 14.69
CA TYR A 17 0.93 9.80 14.08
C TYR A 17 -0.19 10.81 13.80
N HIS A 18 -0.76 10.76 12.60
CA HIS A 18 -1.87 11.61 12.22
C HIS A 18 -3.13 11.23 12.99
N ASN A 19 -3.72 12.23 13.65
CA ASN A 19 -5.13 12.21 14.00
C ASN A 19 -6.02 12.59 12.78
N TYR A 20 -7.33 12.42 12.90
CA TYR A 20 -8.28 12.75 11.82
C TYR A 20 -8.12 14.19 11.33
N THR A 21 -7.95 15.15 12.24
CA THR A 21 -7.87 16.58 11.90
C THR A 21 -6.61 16.90 11.11
N GLN A 22 -5.47 16.33 11.51
CA GLN A 22 -4.19 16.46 10.79
C GLN A 22 -4.29 15.80 9.42
N ALA A 23 -4.78 14.55 9.35
CA ALA A 23 -4.94 13.84 8.08
C ALA A 23 -5.84 14.61 7.10
N PHE A 24 -6.95 15.16 7.59
CA PHE A 24 -7.83 16.02 6.79
C PHE A 24 -7.08 17.27 6.28
N ALA A 25 -6.39 18.00 7.17
CA ALA A 25 -5.67 19.21 6.81
C ALA A 25 -4.59 18.95 5.76
N ASP A 26 -3.83 17.87 5.91
CA ASP A 26 -2.72 17.54 5.01
C ASP A 26 -3.21 17.08 3.64
N VAL A 27 -4.27 16.27 3.57
CA VAL A 27 -4.91 15.89 2.29
C VAL A 27 -5.43 17.13 1.55
N MET A 28 -6.12 18.04 2.26
CA MET A 28 -6.64 19.27 1.65
C MET A 28 -5.51 20.20 1.20
N SER A 29 -4.43 20.30 1.98
CA SER A 29 -3.23 21.07 1.64
C SER A 29 -2.55 20.54 0.37
N LEU A 30 -2.41 19.20 0.24
CA LEU A 30 -1.85 18.57 -0.96
C LEU A 30 -2.72 18.83 -2.19
N ALA A 31 -4.04 18.69 -2.09
CA ALA A 31 -4.96 18.96 -3.18
C ALA A 31 -4.94 20.44 -3.60
N GLN A 32 -4.87 21.36 -2.63
CA GLN A 32 -4.77 22.79 -2.91
C GLN A 32 -3.42 23.17 -3.55
N LYS A 33 -2.32 22.53 -3.13
CA LYS A 33 -0.97 22.80 -3.64
C LYS A 33 -0.76 22.24 -5.06
N TYR A 34 -1.37 21.09 -5.37
CA TYR A 34 -1.20 20.39 -6.64
C TYR A 34 -2.53 20.10 -7.37
N PRO A 35 -3.34 21.11 -7.70
CA PRO A 35 -4.69 20.91 -8.25
C PRO A 35 -4.70 20.29 -9.66
N ASP A 36 -3.61 20.45 -10.42
CA ASP A 36 -3.42 19.81 -11.73
C ASP A 36 -3.17 18.30 -11.63
N TYR A 37 -2.92 17.79 -10.41
CA TYR A 37 -2.55 16.41 -10.15
C TYR A 37 -3.42 15.69 -9.11
N ILE A 38 -3.98 16.41 -8.14
CA ILE A 38 -4.73 15.85 -7.00
C ILE A 38 -6.08 16.55 -6.89
N GLN A 39 -7.16 15.77 -6.87
CA GLN A 39 -8.53 16.23 -6.66
C GLN A 39 -9.19 15.45 -5.52
N THR A 40 -9.96 16.13 -4.67
CA THR A 40 -10.75 15.49 -3.61
C THR A 40 -12.15 15.13 -4.13
N LEU A 41 -12.73 14.05 -3.61
CA LEU A 41 -14.11 13.62 -3.86
C LEU A 41 -14.94 13.76 -2.58
N ASP A 42 -15.29 15.00 -2.22
CA ASP A 42 -15.83 15.39 -0.91
C ASP A 42 -17.22 14.83 -0.56
N LYS A 43 -17.89 14.17 -1.51
CA LYS A 43 -19.24 13.61 -1.29
C LYS A 43 -19.25 12.40 -0.36
N TYR A 44 -18.12 11.70 -0.21
CA TYR A 44 -18.04 10.48 0.58
C TYR A 44 -17.79 10.79 2.06
N LYS A 45 -18.75 10.42 2.89
CA LYS A 45 -18.77 10.72 4.33
C LYS A 45 -19.21 9.51 5.13
N SER A 46 -18.72 9.42 6.36
CA SER A 46 -19.11 8.41 7.35
C SER A 46 -20.52 8.61 7.91
N GLY A 47 -20.94 7.68 8.77
CA GLY A 47 -22.23 7.77 9.47
C GLY A 47 -22.40 9.04 10.29
N SER A 48 -21.31 9.59 10.83
CA SER A 48 -21.31 10.86 11.60
C SER A 48 -21.01 12.10 10.74
N GLY A 49 -20.87 11.93 9.41
CA GLY A 49 -20.66 13.04 8.47
C GLY A 49 -19.21 13.50 8.32
N LEU A 50 -18.24 12.75 8.86
CA LEU A 50 -16.81 13.01 8.66
C LEU A 50 -16.40 12.59 7.25
N SER A 51 -15.46 13.30 6.63
CA SER A 51 -14.99 12.97 5.28
C SER A 51 -14.19 11.68 5.31
N GLN A 52 -14.40 10.80 4.33
CA GLN A 52 -13.53 9.63 4.11
C GLN A 52 -12.23 9.97 3.37
N LEU A 53 -11.98 11.26 3.10
CA LEU A 53 -10.76 11.78 2.49
C LEU A 53 -10.42 11.08 1.17
N VAL A 54 -11.42 10.92 0.31
CA VAL A 54 -11.24 10.26 -0.98
C VAL A 54 -10.55 11.21 -1.95
N ILE A 55 -9.42 10.79 -2.50
CA ILE A 55 -8.64 11.58 -3.47
C ILE A 55 -8.39 10.81 -4.75
N ARG A 56 -8.33 11.55 -5.86
CA ARG A 56 -7.94 11.06 -7.18
C ARG A 56 -6.65 11.76 -7.59
N ILE A 57 -5.67 10.98 -8.02
CA ILE A 57 -4.32 11.42 -8.34
C ILE A 57 -3.94 10.95 -9.74
N THR A 58 -3.74 11.90 -10.65
CA THR A 58 -3.29 11.66 -12.03
C THR A 58 -2.90 12.98 -12.68
N ASN A 59 -2.20 12.98 -13.82
CA ASN A 59 -2.03 14.19 -14.61
C ASN A 59 -3.34 14.53 -15.34
N PHE A 60 -4.17 15.42 -14.77
CA PHE A 60 -5.46 15.80 -15.35
C PHE A 60 -5.36 16.54 -16.70
N SER A 61 -4.17 17.02 -17.05
CA SER A 61 -3.89 17.62 -18.36
C SER A 61 -3.57 16.59 -19.45
N ASN A 62 -3.39 15.31 -19.10
CA ASN A 62 -3.11 14.25 -20.07
C ASN A 62 -4.40 13.87 -20.83
N PRO A 63 -4.44 13.95 -22.18
CA PRO A 63 -5.64 13.58 -22.93
C PRO A 63 -5.89 12.06 -23.01
N PHE A 64 -4.92 11.22 -22.65
CA PHE A 64 -4.98 9.74 -22.78
C PHE A 64 -5.22 9.02 -21.45
N LEU A 65 -5.99 9.62 -20.52
CA LEU A 65 -6.29 9.02 -19.21
C LEU A 65 -6.95 7.65 -19.28
N GLU A 66 -7.65 7.35 -20.37
CA GLU A 66 -8.31 6.06 -20.57
C GLU A 66 -7.34 4.87 -20.55
N ASN A 67 -6.11 5.08 -21.05
CA ASN A 67 -5.05 4.07 -21.13
C ASN A 67 -4.26 3.93 -19.82
N ASN A 68 -4.45 4.83 -18.86
CA ASN A 68 -3.77 4.75 -17.57
C ASN A 68 -4.25 3.51 -16.79
N VAL A 69 -3.32 2.95 -16.01
CA VAL A 69 -3.64 1.93 -15.01
C VAL A 69 -4.52 2.57 -13.93
N LYS A 70 -5.72 2.04 -13.72
CA LYS A 70 -6.66 2.57 -12.72
C LYS A 70 -6.54 1.76 -11.44
N ILE A 71 -6.18 2.39 -10.33
CA ILE A 71 -5.96 1.70 -9.05
C ILE A 71 -6.83 2.33 -7.97
N LEU A 72 -7.43 1.50 -7.13
CA LEU A 72 -8.04 1.93 -5.87
C LEU A 72 -7.19 1.43 -4.70
N MET A 73 -6.78 2.34 -3.82
CA MET A 73 -6.08 2.03 -2.57
C MET A 73 -6.97 2.43 -1.39
N ALA A 74 -7.10 1.56 -0.40
CA ALA A 74 -7.93 1.82 0.78
C ALA A 74 -7.12 1.66 2.06
N TYR A 75 -7.30 2.62 2.96
CA TYR A 75 -6.61 2.70 4.24
C TYR A 75 -7.60 2.92 5.38
N GLY A 76 -7.19 2.55 6.60
CA GLY A 76 -7.93 2.84 7.81
C GLY A 76 -9.35 2.25 7.83
N GLU A 77 -9.52 1.03 7.32
CA GLU A 77 -10.78 0.27 7.51
C GLU A 77 -10.98 -0.07 9.00
N HIS A 78 -9.89 -0.44 9.70
CA HIS A 78 -9.89 -0.66 11.15
C HIS A 78 -9.29 0.52 11.90
N ALA A 79 -9.95 0.97 12.97
CA ALA A 79 -9.59 2.19 13.69
C ALA A 79 -8.20 2.15 14.37
N ARG A 80 -7.79 0.97 14.86
CA ARG A 80 -6.50 0.76 15.57
C ARG A 80 -5.27 0.63 14.66
N GLU A 81 -5.45 0.59 13.34
CA GLU A 81 -4.37 0.38 12.37
C GLU A 81 -3.88 1.74 11.85
N PHE A 82 -2.97 2.37 12.59
CA PHE A 82 -2.45 3.71 12.29
C PHE A 82 -1.34 3.64 11.24
N PHE A 83 -0.48 2.61 11.31
CA PHE A 83 0.67 2.47 10.42
C PHE A 83 0.33 2.52 8.91
N PRO A 84 -0.75 1.89 8.40
CA PRO A 84 -1.14 2.03 6.99
C PRO A 84 -1.42 3.46 6.57
N ILE A 85 -2.04 4.27 7.44
CA ILE A 85 -2.34 5.69 7.15
C ILE A 85 -1.03 6.48 7.02
N GLU A 86 -0.06 6.23 7.91
CA GLU A 86 1.26 6.84 7.83
C GLU A 86 2.02 6.41 6.57
N SER A 87 1.89 5.14 6.17
CA SER A 87 2.46 4.62 4.93
C SER A 87 1.90 5.31 3.69
N MET A 88 0.61 5.63 3.68
CA MET A 88 -0.01 6.43 2.64
C MET A 88 0.58 7.83 2.58
N PHE A 89 0.69 8.54 3.71
CA PHE A 89 1.28 9.89 3.73
C PHE A 89 2.75 9.89 3.30
N TYR A 90 3.51 8.88 3.68
CA TYR A 90 4.88 8.67 3.20
C TYR A 90 4.93 8.51 1.68
N PHE A 91 4.02 7.69 1.11
CA PHE A 91 3.88 7.55 -0.35
C PHE A 91 3.49 8.87 -1.03
N LEU A 92 2.52 9.61 -0.50
CA LEU A 92 2.09 10.90 -1.04
C LEU A 92 3.20 11.94 -1.00
N ASN A 93 3.99 11.98 0.08
CA ASN A 93 5.14 12.86 0.20
C ASN A 93 6.20 12.54 -0.87
N ASN A 94 6.54 11.25 -1.06
CA ASN A 94 7.49 10.85 -2.11
C ASN A 94 6.97 11.14 -3.52
N LEU A 95 5.66 10.96 -3.75
CA LEU A 95 5.02 11.24 -5.03
C LEU A 95 4.95 12.74 -5.34
N THR A 96 4.84 13.61 -4.33
CA THR A 96 4.68 15.05 -4.54
C THR A 96 5.99 15.82 -4.45
N GLN A 97 7.02 15.27 -3.81
CA GLN A 97 8.37 15.86 -3.81
C GLN A 97 8.91 16.10 -5.23
N GLY A 98 8.63 15.21 -6.18
CA GLY A 98 9.07 15.39 -7.56
C GLY A 98 8.27 16.41 -8.38
N LEU A 99 7.22 17.00 -7.79
CA LEU A 99 6.48 18.13 -8.38
C LEU A 99 7.05 19.49 -7.95
N GLU A 100 7.90 19.52 -6.93
CA GLU A 100 8.58 20.74 -6.51
C GLU A 100 9.67 21.10 -7.54
N LYS A 101 9.72 22.38 -7.95
CA LYS A 101 10.46 22.88 -9.14
C LYS A 101 12.00 22.79 -9.06
N THR A 102 12.56 22.05 -8.12
CA THR A 102 13.99 22.05 -7.81
C THR A 102 14.67 20.75 -8.25
N ILE A 103 15.23 20.80 -9.46
CA ILE A 103 16.33 19.96 -9.99
C ILE A 103 15.94 18.52 -10.35
N ASN A 104 16.33 18.11 -11.58
CA ASN A 104 16.34 16.73 -12.11
C ASN A 104 16.89 15.71 -11.11
N CYS A 105 16.03 15.21 -10.23
CA CYS A 105 16.33 14.20 -9.21
C CYS A 105 15.49 12.94 -9.45
N LEU A 106 15.86 11.83 -8.79
CA LEU A 106 15.14 10.56 -8.92
C LEU A 106 13.64 10.69 -8.57
N ASN A 107 13.29 11.58 -7.64
CA ASN A 107 11.90 11.85 -7.22
C ASN A 107 11.07 12.44 -8.36
N GLU A 108 11.65 13.31 -9.20
CA GLU A 108 10.96 13.87 -10.37
C GLU A 108 10.61 12.78 -11.39
N SER A 109 11.54 11.84 -11.63
CA SER A 109 11.31 10.73 -12.56
C SER A 109 10.21 9.80 -12.06
N PHE A 110 10.21 9.46 -10.77
CA PHE A 110 9.14 8.68 -10.15
C PHE A 110 7.79 9.39 -10.27
N SER A 111 7.72 10.66 -9.88
CA SER A 111 6.48 11.44 -9.90
C SER A 111 5.90 11.56 -11.30
N LYS A 112 6.74 11.89 -12.29
CA LYS A 112 6.33 11.96 -13.70
C LYS A 112 5.89 10.61 -14.23
N TRP A 113 6.56 9.52 -13.86
CA TRP A 113 6.14 8.19 -14.30
C TRP A 113 4.76 7.83 -13.72
N VAL A 114 4.57 7.99 -12.40
CA VAL A 114 3.29 7.67 -11.75
C VAL A 114 2.15 8.53 -12.31
N LEU A 115 2.31 9.86 -12.32
CA LEU A 115 1.24 10.77 -12.70
C LEU A 115 0.83 10.66 -14.18
N ASN A 116 1.74 10.24 -15.07
CA ASN A 116 1.44 10.09 -16.49
C ASN A 116 0.98 8.68 -16.89
N ARG A 117 1.07 7.68 -16.01
CA ARG A 117 0.74 6.27 -16.33
C ARG A 117 -0.40 5.71 -15.49
N PHE A 118 -0.75 6.36 -14.38
CA PHE A 118 -1.74 5.87 -13.43
C PHE A 118 -2.85 6.90 -13.20
N ASP A 119 -4.04 6.37 -12.92
CA ASP A 119 -5.18 7.10 -12.36
C ASP A 119 -5.51 6.46 -11.01
N ILE A 120 -4.95 7.05 -9.94
CA ILE A 120 -4.96 6.47 -8.61
C ILE A 120 -6.08 7.09 -7.79
N TYR A 121 -6.96 6.26 -7.27
CA TYR A 121 -7.97 6.62 -6.29
C TYR A 121 -7.50 6.12 -4.93
N ILE A 122 -7.55 6.97 -3.92
CA ILE A 122 -7.21 6.63 -2.55
C ILE A 122 -8.41 6.96 -1.66
N ILE A 123 -8.86 5.98 -0.88
CA ILE A 123 -9.73 6.20 0.28
C ILE A 123 -8.78 6.31 1.48
N ALA A 124 -8.38 7.53 1.82
CA ALA A 124 -7.30 7.76 2.78
C ALA A 124 -7.68 7.38 4.21
N LEU A 125 -8.98 7.48 4.53
CA LEU A 125 -9.50 7.04 5.81
C LEU A 125 -10.90 6.48 5.62
N THR A 126 -10.97 5.15 5.47
CA THR A 126 -12.25 4.47 5.25
C THR A 126 -13.18 4.63 6.44
N ASN A 127 -12.66 4.52 7.66
CA ASN A 127 -13.41 4.56 8.92
C ASN A 127 -13.07 5.79 9.78
N PRO A 128 -13.45 7.02 9.35
CA PRO A 128 -13.14 8.22 10.12
C PRO A 128 -13.92 8.29 11.44
N ASP A 129 -15.11 7.69 11.53
CA ASP A 129 -15.88 7.58 12.77
C ASP A 129 -15.15 6.72 13.82
N GLY A 130 -14.56 5.60 13.39
CA GLY A 130 -13.73 4.76 14.26
C GLY A 130 -12.45 5.48 14.68
N LYS A 131 -11.80 6.22 13.77
CA LYS A 131 -10.62 7.04 14.07
C LYS A 131 -10.92 8.14 15.09
N ASP A 132 -12.00 8.88 14.92
CA ASP A 132 -12.45 9.89 15.88
C ASP A 132 -12.80 9.28 17.24
N TYR A 133 -13.44 8.10 17.25
CA TYR A 133 -13.75 7.38 18.48
C TYR A 133 -12.49 6.93 19.25
N ILE A 134 -11.52 6.30 18.58
CA ILE A 134 -10.29 5.80 19.23
C ILE A 134 -9.45 6.96 19.80
N GLU A 135 -9.39 8.10 19.11
CA GLU A 135 -8.69 9.31 19.59
C GLU A 135 -9.32 9.87 20.88
N LYS A 136 -10.65 9.92 20.95
CA LYS A 136 -11.38 10.44 22.11
C LYS A 136 -11.40 9.48 23.29
N SER A 137 -11.61 8.20 23.00
CA SER A 137 -11.74 7.16 24.03
C SER A 137 -10.40 6.64 24.54
N LYS A 138 -9.34 6.78 23.74
CA LYS A 138 -8.02 6.14 23.94
C LYS A 138 -8.08 4.61 24.05
N ASN A 139 -9.15 3.98 23.55
CA ASN A 139 -9.26 2.54 23.48
C ASN A 139 -8.54 2.02 22.23
N TYR A 140 -7.22 1.83 22.31
CA TYR A 140 -6.40 1.41 21.15
C TYR A 140 -6.64 -0.04 20.70
N CYS A 141 -7.50 -0.78 21.39
CA CYS A 141 -8.02 -2.07 20.93
C CYS A 141 -9.22 -1.95 19.98
N TRP A 142 -9.79 -0.74 19.82
CA TRP A 142 -10.99 -0.52 19.02
C TRP A 142 -10.74 -0.73 17.53
N ARG A 143 -11.59 -1.55 16.91
CA ARG A 143 -11.44 -1.95 15.49
C ARG A 143 -12.52 -1.36 14.59
N GLY A 144 -13.77 -1.40 15.03
CA GLY A 144 -14.92 -0.99 14.22
C GLY A 144 -15.09 0.53 14.08
N ASN A 145 -16.19 0.94 13.47
CA ASN A 145 -16.62 2.35 13.49
C ASN A 145 -17.14 2.76 14.89
N ALA A 146 -17.64 3.98 15.05
CA ALA A 146 -18.15 4.47 16.33
C ALA A 146 -19.32 3.64 16.92
N LYS A 147 -19.99 2.81 16.09
CA LYS A 147 -21.07 1.89 16.49
C LYS A 147 -20.59 0.45 16.71
N GLY A 148 -19.29 0.20 16.58
CA GLY A 148 -18.68 -1.12 16.76
C GLY A 148 -18.74 -2.03 15.54
N ILE A 149 -19.18 -1.53 14.37
CA ILE A 149 -19.27 -2.34 13.16
C ILE A 149 -17.89 -2.47 12.53
N ASP A 150 -17.45 -3.70 12.30
CA ASP A 150 -16.24 -4.01 11.53
C ASP A 150 -16.51 -3.73 10.05
N ILE A 151 -15.92 -2.66 9.54
CA ILE A 151 -16.03 -2.23 8.14
C ILE A 151 -15.63 -3.38 7.20
N ASN A 152 -14.59 -4.15 7.53
CA ASN A 152 -14.10 -5.25 6.71
C ASN A 152 -14.83 -6.58 6.97
N ARG A 153 -16.05 -6.51 7.50
CA ARG A 153 -17.06 -7.59 7.52
C ARG A 153 -18.40 -7.15 6.91
N ASN A 154 -18.50 -5.89 6.49
CA ASN A 154 -19.76 -5.27 6.06
C ASN A 154 -19.99 -5.33 4.53
N PHE A 155 -19.13 -6.01 3.75
CA PHE A 155 -19.29 -6.11 2.29
C PHE A 155 -20.19 -7.29 1.88
N ASP A 156 -20.87 -7.18 0.74
CA ASP A 156 -21.69 -8.26 0.16
C ASP A 156 -20.84 -9.35 -0.51
N TRP A 157 -19.96 -9.97 0.27
CA TRP A 157 -19.20 -11.16 -0.12
C TRP A 157 -19.31 -12.22 0.97
N ASN A 158 -20.14 -13.22 0.74
CA ASN A 158 -20.45 -14.25 1.74
C ASN A 158 -20.93 -13.65 3.09
N PHE A 159 -21.58 -12.49 3.05
CA PHE A 159 -22.05 -11.79 4.24
C PHE A 159 -22.93 -12.68 5.11
N GLY A 160 -22.71 -12.64 6.43
CA GLY A 160 -23.58 -13.34 7.39
C GLY A 160 -23.13 -14.74 7.80
N ASP A 161 -22.06 -15.27 7.20
CA ASP A 161 -21.56 -16.64 7.42
C ASP A 161 -20.48 -16.71 8.53
N ILE A 162 -19.76 -17.84 8.67
CA ILE A 162 -18.91 -18.21 9.82
C ILE A 162 -17.74 -17.23 10.11
N GLY A 163 -17.30 -16.43 9.15
CA GLY A 163 -16.16 -15.51 9.27
C GLY A 163 -16.48 -14.11 9.81
N SER A 164 -17.62 -13.94 10.48
CA SER A 164 -18.06 -12.65 11.06
C SER A 164 -19.05 -12.86 12.21
N SER A 165 -19.29 -11.83 13.02
CA SER A 165 -20.17 -11.89 14.19
C SER A 165 -21.48 -11.13 13.99
N LYS A 166 -22.56 -11.62 14.62
CA LYS A 166 -23.85 -10.91 14.78
C LYS A 166 -23.97 -10.17 16.11
N ASP A 167 -23.04 -10.39 17.03
CA ASP A 167 -23.04 -9.75 18.36
C ASP A 167 -22.40 -8.36 18.25
N PRO A 168 -23.13 -7.28 18.54
CA PRO A 168 -22.59 -5.91 18.51
C PRO A 168 -21.40 -5.66 19.45
N ASN A 169 -21.14 -6.57 20.40
CA ASN A 169 -20.01 -6.46 21.33
C ASN A 169 -18.75 -7.21 20.85
N ASP A 170 -18.83 -7.93 19.73
CA ASP A 170 -17.68 -8.61 19.14
C ASP A 170 -16.95 -7.68 18.16
N GLY A 171 -15.62 -7.65 18.21
CA GLY A 171 -14.80 -6.88 17.26
C GLY A 171 -14.95 -7.25 15.78
N GLU A 172 -15.61 -8.36 15.46
CA GLU A 172 -15.97 -8.78 14.10
C GLU A 172 -17.46 -8.57 13.79
N TYR A 173 -18.15 -7.70 14.53
CA TYR A 173 -19.57 -7.41 14.30
C TYR A 173 -19.79 -6.84 12.90
N ARG A 174 -20.51 -7.57 12.06
CA ARG A 174 -20.70 -7.24 10.64
C ARG A 174 -21.73 -6.15 10.34
N GLY A 175 -22.45 -5.67 11.35
CA GLY A 175 -23.62 -4.82 11.15
C GLY A 175 -24.89 -5.60 10.76
N PRO A 176 -26.02 -4.88 10.59
CA PRO A 176 -27.33 -5.49 10.37
C PRO A 176 -27.53 -6.09 8.97
N SER A 177 -26.82 -5.60 7.95
CA SER A 177 -26.88 -6.07 6.56
C SER A 177 -25.60 -5.72 5.82
N ALA A 178 -25.33 -6.39 4.70
CA ALA A 178 -24.23 -5.97 3.81
C ALA A 178 -24.46 -4.54 3.33
N PHE A 179 -23.38 -3.76 3.27
CA PHE A 179 -23.36 -2.34 2.96
C PHE A 179 -24.32 -1.51 3.82
N SER A 180 -24.45 -1.85 5.11
CA SER A 180 -25.21 -1.01 6.05
C SER A 180 -24.49 0.29 6.39
N GLU A 181 -23.16 0.30 6.28
CA GLU A 181 -22.32 1.43 6.66
C GLU A 181 -21.98 2.30 5.43
N PRO A 182 -22.20 3.63 5.47
CA PRO A 182 -21.81 4.52 4.37
C PRO A 182 -20.31 4.45 4.08
N GLU A 183 -19.49 4.08 5.06
CA GLU A 183 -18.06 3.87 4.91
C GLU A 183 -17.71 2.78 3.88
N THR A 184 -18.60 1.81 3.66
CA THR A 184 -18.42 0.75 2.64
C THR A 184 -19.03 1.11 1.28
N GLU A 185 -19.96 2.07 1.25
CA GLU A 185 -20.67 2.46 0.03
C GLU A 185 -19.74 3.10 -1.02
N VAL A 186 -18.71 3.82 -0.58
CA VAL A 186 -17.70 4.41 -1.48
C VAL A 186 -17.05 3.35 -2.38
N PHE A 187 -16.75 2.16 -1.88
CA PHE A 187 -16.17 1.07 -2.66
C PHE A 187 -17.15 0.58 -3.72
N ARG A 188 -18.41 0.40 -3.34
CA ARG A 188 -19.48 -0.06 -4.22
C ARG A 188 -19.77 0.95 -5.32
N GLU A 189 -19.76 2.24 -5.01
CA GLU A 189 -19.98 3.29 -6.00
C GLU A 189 -18.78 3.44 -6.94
N LEU A 190 -17.56 3.56 -6.39
CA LEU A 190 -16.35 3.70 -7.20
C LEU A 190 -16.14 2.49 -8.12
N SER A 191 -16.34 1.26 -7.64
CA SER A 191 -16.22 0.05 -8.48
C SER A 191 -17.25 -0.05 -9.61
N ARG A 192 -18.37 0.66 -9.51
CA ARG A 192 -19.36 0.76 -10.60
C ARG A 192 -19.03 1.88 -11.58
N LEU A 193 -18.39 2.95 -11.12
CA LEU A 193 -18.04 4.12 -11.92
C LEU A 193 -16.71 3.95 -12.65
N VAL A 194 -15.79 3.18 -12.08
CA VAL A 194 -14.41 3.04 -12.56
C VAL A 194 -14.08 1.57 -12.72
N ASN A 195 -13.64 1.18 -13.92
CA ASN A 195 -13.10 -0.14 -14.17
C ASN A 195 -11.65 -0.21 -13.67
N PHE A 196 -11.47 -0.55 -12.40
CA PHE A 196 -10.15 -0.63 -11.78
C PHE A 196 -9.37 -1.85 -12.27
N ASP A 197 -8.09 -1.64 -12.54
CA ASP A 197 -7.11 -2.69 -12.84
C ASP A 197 -6.56 -3.32 -11.55
N GLY A 198 -6.45 -2.53 -10.47
CA GLY A 198 -5.97 -2.99 -9.16
C GLY A 198 -6.74 -2.41 -7.98
N PHE A 199 -6.90 -3.20 -6.92
CA PHE A 199 -7.41 -2.84 -5.62
C PHE A 199 -6.46 -3.35 -4.54
N PHE A 200 -6.03 -2.44 -3.66
CA PHE A 200 -5.13 -2.76 -2.55
C PHE A 200 -5.72 -2.19 -1.25
N SER A 201 -6.13 -3.08 -0.34
CA SER A 201 -6.53 -2.70 1.01
C SER A 201 -5.35 -2.89 1.97
N PHE A 202 -4.98 -1.84 2.69
CA PHE A 202 -3.80 -1.82 3.55
C PHE A 202 -4.20 -1.85 5.04
N HIS A 203 -3.60 -2.79 5.75
CA HIS A 203 -3.87 -3.15 7.14
C HIS A 203 -2.58 -3.32 7.95
N SER A 204 -2.70 -3.60 9.24
CA SER A 204 -1.59 -4.01 10.10
C SER A 204 -2.03 -5.02 11.17
N GLY A 205 -1.08 -5.54 11.94
CA GLY A 205 -1.23 -6.63 12.91
C GLY A 205 -0.37 -7.86 12.56
N ILE A 206 0.01 -8.01 11.29
CA ILE A 206 0.86 -9.09 10.79
C ILE A 206 1.60 -8.62 9.53
N ARG A 207 2.54 -9.41 8.99
CA ARG A 207 3.26 -9.09 7.74
C ARG A 207 2.91 -10.04 6.61
N HIS A 208 1.69 -9.95 6.12
CA HIS A 208 1.12 -10.84 5.11
C HIS A 208 0.60 -10.09 3.87
N ILE A 209 0.69 -10.73 2.71
CA ILE A 209 0.00 -10.32 1.48
C ILE A 209 -1.05 -11.39 1.16
N TYR A 210 -2.31 -11.03 1.33
CA TYR A 210 -3.45 -11.92 1.13
C TYR A 210 -3.99 -11.84 -0.29
N ILE A 211 -4.10 -13.02 -0.90
CA ILE A 211 -4.72 -13.23 -2.20
C ILE A 211 -6.13 -13.78 -1.97
N PRO A 212 -7.19 -13.22 -2.59
CA PRO A 212 -8.54 -13.73 -2.44
C PRO A 212 -8.66 -15.24 -2.75
N PHE A 213 -9.61 -15.96 -2.17
CA PHE A 213 -10.63 -15.48 -1.23
C PHE A 213 -10.31 -15.87 0.22
N ALA A 214 -10.72 -15.07 1.19
CA ALA A 214 -10.60 -15.34 2.63
C ALA A 214 -11.83 -16.02 3.24
N ASP A 215 -12.94 -15.97 2.51
CA ASP A 215 -14.24 -16.37 2.97
C ASP A 215 -14.37 -17.87 3.31
N SER A 216 -15.32 -18.18 4.19
CA SER A 216 -15.51 -19.49 4.78
C SER A 216 -15.87 -20.57 3.77
N LYS A 217 -16.63 -20.28 2.70
CA LYS A 217 -16.94 -21.32 1.70
C LYS A 217 -15.70 -21.67 0.84
N SER A 218 -14.73 -20.76 0.73
CA SER A 218 -13.46 -21.03 0.04
C SER A 218 -12.58 -21.94 0.91
N LYS A 219 -12.54 -21.69 2.22
CA LYS A 219 -11.80 -22.52 3.20
C LYS A 219 -12.35 -23.95 3.29
N HIS A 220 -13.68 -24.12 3.31
CA HIS A 220 -14.32 -25.42 3.52
C HIS A 220 -14.67 -26.16 2.21
N SER A 221 -14.19 -25.68 1.05
CA SER A 221 -14.46 -26.36 -0.22
C SER A 221 -13.76 -27.71 -0.28
N LYS A 222 -14.54 -28.80 -0.30
CA LYS A 222 -14.03 -30.19 -0.26
C LYS A 222 -13.65 -30.75 -1.62
N SER A 223 -13.95 -30.06 -2.72
CA SER A 223 -13.73 -30.53 -4.09
C SER A 223 -12.92 -29.53 -4.89
N LYS A 224 -11.87 -30.00 -5.59
CA LYS A 224 -11.06 -29.17 -6.49
C LYS A 224 -11.88 -28.45 -7.56
N ARG A 225 -13.03 -29.02 -7.97
CA ARG A 225 -13.95 -28.40 -8.95
C ARG A 225 -14.73 -27.19 -8.41
N ASN A 226 -14.79 -27.03 -7.08
CA ASN A 226 -15.53 -25.95 -6.41
C ASN A 226 -14.60 -25.01 -5.65
N HIS A 227 -13.28 -25.06 -5.90
CA HIS A 227 -12.34 -24.16 -5.25
C HIS A 227 -12.51 -22.76 -5.83
N ARG A 228 -13.04 -21.83 -5.04
CA ARG A 228 -13.13 -20.43 -5.46
C ARG A 228 -11.76 -19.80 -5.31
N VAL A 229 -11.21 -19.39 -6.44
CA VAL A 229 -9.95 -18.66 -6.56
C VAL A 229 -10.10 -17.61 -7.67
N PRO A 230 -9.36 -16.50 -7.61
CA PRO A 230 -9.28 -15.56 -8.72
C PRO A 230 -8.84 -16.25 -10.00
N HIS A 231 -9.43 -15.87 -11.14
CA HIS A 231 -9.12 -16.46 -12.44
C HIS A 231 -7.64 -16.24 -12.81
N ASN A 232 -7.09 -15.06 -12.53
CA ASN A 232 -5.71 -14.66 -12.77
C ASN A 232 -4.77 -14.92 -11.58
N LYS A 233 -5.10 -15.87 -10.67
CA LYS A 233 -4.36 -16.13 -9.42
C LYS A 233 -2.84 -16.24 -9.59
N ASN A 234 -2.36 -16.83 -10.70
CA ASN A 234 -0.92 -17.02 -10.93
C ASN A 234 -0.19 -15.69 -11.08
N ARG A 235 -0.83 -14.69 -11.71
CA ARG A 235 -0.30 -13.33 -11.81
C ARG A 235 -0.31 -12.63 -10.46
N ILE A 236 -1.37 -12.82 -9.68
CA ILE A 236 -1.45 -12.26 -8.32
C ILE A 236 -0.36 -12.85 -7.43
N ILE A 237 -0.12 -14.17 -7.48
CA ILE A 237 0.96 -14.84 -6.76
C ILE A 237 2.33 -14.30 -7.17
N GLU A 238 2.56 -14.10 -8.47
CA GLU A 238 3.82 -13.53 -8.95
C GLU A 238 4.02 -12.09 -8.47
N LEU A 239 2.98 -11.25 -8.52
CA LEU A 239 3.01 -9.92 -7.95
C LEU A 239 3.32 -9.97 -6.45
N SER A 240 2.61 -10.80 -5.67
CA SER A 240 2.85 -10.93 -4.23
C SER A 240 4.27 -11.39 -3.92
N ARG A 241 4.84 -12.28 -4.74
CA ARG A 241 6.24 -12.73 -4.60
C ARG A 241 7.22 -11.60 -4.87
N GLN A 242 7.01 -10.80 -5.92
CA GLN A 242 7.85 -9.64 -6.22
C GLN A 242 7.78 -8.62 -5.08
N MET A 243 6.58 -8.32 -4.59
CA MET A 243 6.36 -7.43 -3.44
C MET A 243 7.06 -7.94 -2.16
N ALA A 244 6.93 -9.22 -1.82
CA ALA A 244 7.58 -9.79 -0.64
C ALA A 244 9.12 -9.69 -0.72
N ARG A 245 9.70 -9.82 -1.92
CA ARG A 245 11.15 -9.66 -2.16
C ARG A 245 11.62 -8.21 -2.10
N ALA A 246 10.74 -7.24 -2.37
CA ALA A 246 11.06 -5.82 -2.31
C ALA A 246 11.29 -5.31 -0.87
N SER A 247 10.89 -6.08 0.16
CA SER A 247 11.15 -5.79 1.58
C SER A 247 12.05 -6.87 2.23
N PRO A 248 13.34 -6.98 1.81
CA PRO A 248 14.18 -8.13 2.14
C PRO A 248 14.61 -8.20 3.61
N LEU A 249 14.61 -7.06 4.32
CA LEU A 249 14.98 -6.99 5.73
C LEU A 249 13.92 -7.61 6.63
N ARG A 250 12.65 -7.56 6.21
CA ARG A 250 11.53 -8.12 6.96
C ARG A 250 10.47 -8.65 6.00
N LEU A 251 10.61 -9.94 5.68
CA LEU A 251 9.87 -10.58 4.59
C LEU A 251 8.38 -10.70 4.88
N PHE A 252 7.57 -10.54 3.85
CA PHE A 252 6.14 -10.84 3.89
C PHE A 252 5.91 -12.32 3.61
N GLN A 253 4.99 -12.95 4.34
CA GLN A 253 4.37 -14.18 3.83
C GLN A 253 3.26 -13.81 2.86
N PHE A 254 2.98 -14.66 1.88
CA PHE A 254 1.91 -14.41 0.93
C PHE A 254 1.23 -15.71 0.49
N GLY A 255 -0.01 -15.60 0.05
CA GLY A 255 -0.76 -16.74 -0.45
C GLY A 255 -2.27 -16.52 -0.43
N LEU A 256 -3.00 -17.58 -0.79
CA LEU A 256 -4.46 -17.59 -0.72
C LEU A 256 -4.91 -17.35 0.73
N ALA A 257 -5.75 -16.35 0.93
CA ALA A 257 -6.13 -15.85 2.25
C ALA A 257 -6.77 -16.95 3.11
N HIS A 258 -7.69 -17.76 2.58
CA HIS A 258 -8.28 -18.88 3.33
C HIS A 258 -7.29 -19.98 3.74
N LYS A 259 -6.10 -20.05 3.12
CA LYS A 259 -5.01 -20.97 3.49
C LYS A 259 -4.03 -20.34 4.46
N LEU A 260 -3.69 -19.07 4.23
CA LEU A 260 -2.74 -18.32 5.05
C LEU A 260 -3.36 -17.90 6.38
N ASN A 261 -4.67 -17.64 6.42
CA ASN A 261 -5.39 -17.29 7.64
C ASN A 261 -5.68 -18.52 8.51
N GLY A 262 -5.35 -18.38 9.80
CA GLY A 262 -5.82 -19.30 10.83
C GLY A 262 -7.35 -19.29 11.01
N TYR A 263 -8.04 -18.22 10.57
CA TYR A 263 -9.47 -18.01 10.76
C TYR A 263 -10.22 -17.81 9.42
N ASN A 264 -11.54 -17.60 9.47
CA ASN A 264 -12.37 -17.24 8.30
C ASN A 264 -12.66 -15.73 8.35
N ALA A 265 -12.65 -15.05 7.20
CA ALA A 265 -13.07 -13.65 7.12
C ALA A 265 -14.10 -13.50 6.01
N ASP A 266 -15.37 -13.40 6.41
CA ASP A 266 -16.50 -13.20 5.48
C ASP A 266 -16.85 -11.71 5.42
N GLY A 267 -17.30 -11.23 4.26
CA GLY A 267 -17.71 -9.84 4.07
C GLY A 267 -16.54 -8.85 3.97
N THR A 268 -15.39 -9.28 3.44
CA THR A 268 -14.19 -8.44 3.30
C THR A 268 -14.21 -7.59 2.02
N SER A 269 -13.54 -6.43 2.06
CA SER A 269 -13.44 -5.49 0.94
C SER A 269 -12.72 -6.12 -0.26
N PHE A 270 -11.55 -6.72 -0.05
CA PHE A 270 -10.74 -7.29 -1.14
C PHE A 270 -11.37 -8.53 -1.79
N ASP A 271 -12.14 -9.33 -1.05
CA ASP A 271 -12.91 -10.41 -1.66
C ASP A 271 -14.09 -9.88 -2.49
N TYR A 272 -14.80 -8.86 -2.01
CA TYR A 272 -15.84 -8.18 -2.78
C TYR A 272 -15.28 -7.57 -4.07
N MET A 273 -14.13 -6.88 -3.98
CA MET A 273 -13.50 -6.24 -5.14
C MET A 273 -13.04 -7.28 -6.18
N ALA A 274 -12.54 -8.44 -5.75
CA ALA A 274 -12.19 -9.54 -6.65
C ALA A 274 -13.42 -10.26 -7.22
N GLY A 275 -14.40 -10.52 -6.36
CA GLY A 275 -15.47 -11.47 -6.60
C GLY A 275 -16.70 -10.87 -7.26
N VAL A 276 -17.11 -9.67 -6.84
CA VAL A 276 -18.27 -8.94 -7.36
C VAL A 276 -17.84 -7.87 -8.36
N ALA A 277 -16.91 -6.98 -7.96
CA ALA A 277 -16.43 -5.92 -8.85
C ALA A 277 -15.49 -6.41 -9.96
N LYS A 278 -15.00 -7.65 -9.85
CA LYS A 278 -14.11 -8.30 -10.83
C LYS A 278 -12.82 -7.52 -11.11
N VAL A 279 -12.30 -6.79 -10.12
CA VAL A 279 -11.00 -6.13 -10.23
C VAL A 279 -9.91 -7.20 -10.39
N PRO A 280 -9.09 -7.14 -11.46
CA PRO A 280 -8.11 -8.19 -11.74
C PRO A 280 -7.12 -8.41 -10.60
N PHE A 281 -6.50 -7.36 -10.08
CA PHE A 281 -5.54 -7.47 -8.98
C PHE A 281 -6.14 -6.91 -7.71
N SER A 282 -6.82 -7.77 -6.94
CA SER A 282 -7.37 -7.41 -5.62
C SER A 282 -6.58 -8.10 -4.51
N LEU A 283 -5.96 -7.35 -3.61
CA LEU A 283 -5.17 -7.87 -2.49
C LEU A 283 -5.44 -7.11 -1.19
N ALA A 284 -5.29 -7.80 -0.07
CA ALA A 284 -5.13 -7.16 1.25
C ALA A 284 -3.67 -7.30 1.71
N ILE A 285 -3.10 -6.22 2.21
CA ILE A 285 -1.69 -6.13 2.60
C ILE A 285 -1.60 -5.71 4.06
N GLU A 286 -1.22 -6.65 4.91
CA GLU A 286 -0.92 -6.42 6.32
C GLU A 286 0.53 -5.92 6.40
N MET A 287 0.71 -4.60 6.48
CA MET A 287 1.99 -3.93 6.22
C MET A 287 2.98 -4.09 7.37
N TRP A 288 2.49 -4.21 8.58
CA TRP A 288 3.27 -4.25 9.80
C TRP A 288 2.61 -5.17 10.81
N GLY A 289 3.41 -5.86 11.61
CA GLY A 289 2.97 -6.57 12.82
C GLY A 289 4.14 -6.61 13.79
N HIS A 290 3.96 -7.15 14.99
CA HIS A 290 5.08 -7.33 15.92
C HIS A 290 5.56 -8.79 15.90
N ASP A 291 6.84 -9.03 15.63
CA ASP A 291 7.36 -10.41 15.40
C ASP A 291 7.18 -11.34 16.61
N ASN A 292 7.25 -10.78 17.82
CA ASN A 292 7.06 -11.52 19.08
C ASN A 292 6.15 -10.73 20.04
N HIS A 293 4.93 -10.42 19.61
CA HIS A 293 3.97 -9.73 20.49
C HIS A 293 3.69 -10.59 21.73
N VAL A 294 3.69 -9.98 22.91
CA VAL A 294 3.39 -10.65 24.18
C VAL A 294 2.50 -9.73 25.02
N GLY A 295 1.44 -10.30 25.58
CA GLY A 295 0.51 -9.59 26.44
C GLY A 295 -0.76 -9.18 25.69
N ASN A 296 -1.45 -8.17 26.24
CA ASN A 296 -2.76 -7.73 25.74
C ASN A 296 -2.74 -6.27 25.23
N SER A 297 -1.59 -5.60 25.24
CA SER A 297 -1.46 -4.26 24.66
C SER A 297 -1.81 -4.36 23.17
N CYS A 298 -2.64 -3.43 22.69
CA CYS A 298 -3.18 -3.46 21.35
C CYS A 298 -2.39 -2.56 20.42
N PHE A 299 -1.99 -1.37 20.88
CA PHE A 299 -1.33 -0.42 20.00
C PHE A 299 -0.03 -0.99 19.40
N ASP A 300 0.77 -1.69 20.21
CA ASP A 300 2.02 -2.33 19.79
C ASP A 300 1.84 -3.62 18.98
N GLU A 301 0.62 -4.17 18.91
CA GLU A 301 0.29 -5.29 18.00
C GLU A 301 0.14 -4.79 16.57
N PHE A 302 -0.40 -3.57 16.40
CA PHE A 302 -0.78 -3.00 15.10
C PHE A 302 0.15 -1.89 14.60
N ASN A 303 0.93 -1.25 15.48
CA ASN A 303 1.71 -0.07 15.14
C ASN A 303 3.10 -0.08 15.82
N PRO A 304 4.16 0.41 15.16
CA PRO A 304 5.46 0.56 15.79
C PRO A 304 5.47 1.69 16.83
N GLU A 305 6.49 1.69 17.69
CA GLU A 305 6.82 2.85 18.54
C GLU A 305 7.07 4.08 17.66
N SER A 306 6.69 5.27 18.14
CA SER A 306 6.77 6.51 17.33
C SER A 306 8.19 6.80 16.83
N GLU A 307 9.22 6.50 17.62
CA GLU A 307 10.64 6.61 17.25
C GLU A 307 11.09 5.62 16.16
N LYS A 308 10.30 4.57 15.91
CA LYS A 308 10.57 3.52 14.90
C LYS A 308 9.70 3.66 13.66
N LEU A 309 8.73 4.57 13.67
CA LEU A 309 7.77 4.74 12.57
C LEU A 309 8.48 4.96 11.23
N GLU A 310 9.38 5.95 11.15
CA GLU A 310 10.08 6.28 9.90
C GLU A 310 10.90 5.10 9.35
N GLU A 311 11.58 4.36 10.23
CA GLU A 311 12.35 3.15 9.86
C GLU A 311 11.43 2.11 9.20
N GLU A 312 10.27 1.84 9.81
CA GLU A 312 9.29 0.87 9.31
C GLU A 312 8.60 1.34 8.02
N LEU A 313 8.34 2.65 7.87
CA LEU A 313 7.78 3.24 6.64
C LEU A 313 8.71 3.02 5.45
N VAL A 314 10.02 3.23 5.64
CA VAL A 314 11.05 2.96 4.62
C VAL A 314 11.06 1.49 4.20
N LEU A 315 10.83 0.55 5.14
CA LEU A 315 10.82 -0.89 4.83
C LEU A 315 9.64 -1.34 3.96
N VAL A 316 8.50 -0.66 4.06
CA VAL A 316 7.28 -1.02 3.31
C VAL A 316 7.08 -0.19 2.04
N HIS A 317 7.75 0.97 1.92
CA HIS A 317 7.62 1.82 0.74
C HIS A 317 7.94 1.13 -0.60
N PRO A 318 8.93 0.22 -0.70
CA PRO A 318 9.20 -0.53 -1.93
C PRO A 318 8.02 -1.34 -2.48
N LEU A 319 7.05 -1.72 -1.63
CA LEU A 319 5.83 -2.42 -2.06
C LEU A 319 5.03 -1.60 -3.08
N TYR A 320 4.95 -0.27 -2.87
CA TYR A 320 4.26 0.65 -3.78
C TYR A 320 4.89 0.65 -5.16
N VAL A 321 6.20 0.80 -5.20
CA VAL A 321 6.96 0.81 -6.45
C VAL A 321 6.77 -0.51 -7.21
N GLU A 322 6.76 -1.63 -6.49
CA GLU A 322 6.65 -2.96 -7.09
C GLU A 322 5.29 -3.20 -7.72
N PHE A 323 4.18 -2.97 -7.00
CA PHE A 323 2.86 -3.20 -7.59
C PHE A 323 2.55 -2.20 -8.72
N LEU A 324 3.01 -0.95 -8.62
CA LEU A 324 2.87 0.03 -9.70
C LEU A 324 3.62 -0.48 -10.95
N THR A 325 4.89 -0.88 -10.78
CA THR A 325 5.72 -1.38 -11.89
C THR A 325 5.15 -2.64 -12.53
N TYR A 326 4.60 -3.54 -11.73
CA TYR A 326 3.94 -4.74 -12.22
C TYR A 326 2.68 -4.39 -13.04
N LEU A 327 1.80 -3.54 -12.52
CA LEU A 327 0.54 -3.19 -13.17
C LEU A 327 0.76 -2.36 -14.44
N ASP A 328 1.74 -1.44 -14.49
CA ASP A 328 2.09 -0.70 -15.71
C ASP A 328 2.56 -1.65 -16.83
N ARG A 329 3.40 -2.65 -16.50
CA ARG A 329 3.80 -3.69 -17.45
C ARG A 329 2.61 -4.50 -17.94
N TRP A 330 1.79 -5.00 -17.01
CA TRP A 330 0.60 -5.79 -17.36
C TRP A 330 -0.38 -5.01 -18.23
N LYS A 331 -0.66 -3.73 -17.92
CA LYS A 331 -1.59 -2.91 -18.69
C LYS A 331 -1.10 -2.67 -20.13
N LYS A 332 0.20 -2.43 -20.30
CA LYS A 332 0.82 -2.32 -21.64
C LYS A 332 0.66 -3.61 -22.44
N ASP A 333 0.87 -4.77 -21.80
CA ASP A 333 0.67 -6.06 -22.46
C ASP A 333 -0.78 -6.21 -22.93
N ILE A 334 -1.77 -5.85 -22.11
CA ILE A 334 -3.19 -5.90 -22.48
C ILE A 334 -3.51 -4.95 -23.65
N LEU A 335 -3.08 -3.69 -23.60
CA LEU A 335 -3.36 -2.71 -24.66
C LEU A 335 -2.72 -3.15 -26.00
N ASN A 336 -1.49 -3.66 -25.98
CA ASN A 336 -0.84 -4.20 -27.17
C ASN A 336 -1.62 -5.39 -27.77
N LEU A 337 -2.30 -6.17 -26.94
CA LEU A 337 -3.14 -7.30 -27.38
C LEU A 337 -4.47 -6.87 -27.98
N GLU A 338 -5.03 -5.77 -27.52
CA GLU A 338 -6.24 -5.18 -28.12
C GLU A 338 -5.95 -4.57 -29.49
N GLU A 339 -4.72 -4.06 -29.69
CA GLU A 339 -4.27 -3.52 -30.98
C GLU A 339 -3.86 -4.58 -32.01
N THR A 340 -3.41 -5.78 -31.60
CA THR A 340 -3.02 -6.83 -32.56
C THR A 340 -4.24 -7.44 -33.27
N SER A 341 -4.23 -7.52 -34.61
CA SER A 341 -5.29 -8.12 -35.41
C SER A 341 -5.28 -9.66 -35.41
N ASP A 342 -4.29 -10.29 -34.77
CA ASP A 342 -4.14 -11.76 -34.77
C ASP A 342 -4.99 -12.42 -33.68
N ALA A 343 -6.15 -12.94 -34.08
CA ALA A 343 -7.07 -13.66 -33.22
C ALA A 343 -6.49 -14.95 -32.58
N LYS A 344 -5.45 -15.54 -33.17
CA LYS A 344 -4.79 -16.76 -32.66
C LYS A 344 -3.83 -16.41 -31.52
N LEU A 345 -3.11 -15.30 -31.64
CA LEU A 345 -2.29 -14.75 -30.56
C LEU A 345 -3.16 -14.32 -29.37
N ARG A 346 -4.29 -13.65 -29.64
CA ARG A 346 -5.30 -13.28 -28.61
C ARG A 346 -5.80 -14.51 -27.84
N ARG A 347 -6.18 -15.60 -28.53
CA ARG A 347 -6.61 -16.85 -27.86
C ARG A 347 -5.50 -17.49 -27.02
N SER A 348 -4.28 -17.60 -27.56
CA SER A 348 -3.17 -18.24 -26.85
C SER A 348 -2.79 -17.55 -25.53
N ILE A 349 -3.05 -16.24 -25.42
CA ILE A 349 -2.75 -15.45 -24.23
C ILE A 349 -3.93 -15.42 -23.25
N VAL A 350 -5.18 -15.42 -23.74
CA VAL A 350 -6.34 -15.71 -22.89
C VAL A 350 -6.23 -17.12 -22.27
N ASP A 351 -5.70 -18.09 -23.00
CA ASP A 351 -5.41 -19.44 -22.48
C ASP A 351 -4.26 -19.42 -21.44
N LEU A 352 -3.31 -18.47 -21.52
CA LEU A 352 -2.31 -18.23 -20.46
C LEU A 352 -2.92 -17.56 -19.23
N GLU A 353 -3.94 -16.71 -19.39
CA GLU A 353 -4.73 -16.15 -18.28
C GLU A 353 -5.57 -17.21 -17.58
N GLN A 354 -5.96 -18.27 -18.29
CA GLN A 354 -6.78 -19.40 -17.79
C GLN A 354 -5.94 -20.66 -17.47
N GLY A 355 -4.63 -20.62 -17.68
CA GLY A 355 -3.75 -21.78 -17.54
C GLY A 355 -3.70 -22.35 -16.12
N GLU A 356 -4.46 -23.43 -15.89
CA GLU A 356 -4.36 -24.27 -14.70
C GLU A 356 -3.02 -25.02 -14.70
N GLN A 357 -1.96 -24.40 -14.18
CA GLN A 357 -0.85 -25.17 -13.64
C GLN A 357 -1.35 -25.98 -12.43
N PRO A 358 -0.96 -27.25 -12.27
CA PRO A 358 -1.35 -28.05 -11.11
C PRO A 358 -1.01 -27.29 -9.83
N PHE A 359 -2.01 -27.19 -8.95
CA PHE A 359 -1.86 -26.56 -7.65
C PHE A 359 -0.84 -27.35 -6.80
N GLU A 360 0.38 -26.81 -6.66
CA GLU A 360 1.25 -27.08 -5.50
C GLU A 360 0.86 -26.14 -4.36
N ASP A 361 0.88 -26.66 -3.14
CA ASP A 361 0.44 -25.96 -1.93
C ASP A 361 1.44 -24.86 -1.54
N LEU A 362 1.36 -23.72 -2.21
CA LEU A 362 2.30 -22.61 -2.03
C LEU A 362 1.80 -21.65 -0.94
N THR A 363 1.97 -22.05 0.32
CA THR A 363 2.36 -21.07 1.34
C THR A 363 3.89 -20.90 1.21
N GLU A 364 4.33 -19.94 0.40
CA GLU A 364 5.76 -19.66 0.28
C GLU A 364 6.22 -18.87 1.50
N SER A 365 6.75 -19.57 2.50
CA SER A 365 7.68 -18.97 3.47
C SER A 365 9.04 -18.89 2.78
N PRO A 366 9.72 -17.72 2.77
CA PRO A 366 11.08 -17.65 2.26
C PRO A 366 11.97 -18.60 3.06
N SER A 367 12.37 -19.72 2.44
CA SER A 367 13.25 -20.69 3.10
C SER A 367 14.51 -19.98 3.57
N LYS A 368 14.87 -20.12 4.85
CA LYS A 368 16.19 -19.75 5.40
C LYS A 368 17.28 -20.59 4.73
N LYS A 369 17.65 -20.29 3.48
CA LYS A 369 18.91 -20.75 2.89
C LYS A 369 20.02 -19.81 3.33
N THR A 370 20.39 -19.94 4.60
CA THR A 370 21.60 -19.35 5.19
C THR A 370 22.79 -20.09 4.58
N GLY A 371 23.32 -19.60 3.46
CA GLY A 371 24.50 -20.18 2.82
C GLY A 371 24.96 -19.47 1.55
N ALA A 372 24.03 -18.95 0.74
CA ALA A 372 24.37 -18.26 -0.51
C ALA A 372 24.33 -16.72 -0.42
N LEU A 373 23.47 -16.16 0.46
CA LEU A 373 23.31 -14.70 0.57
C LEU A 373 24.54 -13.97 1.12
N HIS A 374 25.42 -14.64 1.86
CA HIS A 374 26.56 -13.97 2.49
C HIS A 374 27.65 -13.63 1.48
N GLU A 375 27.91 -14.52 0.52
CA GLU A 375 28.91 -14.28 -0.54
C GLU A 375 28.42 -13.22 -1.54
N ASP A 376 27.14 -13.25 -1.91
CA ASP A 376 26.56 -12.25 -2.82
C ASP A 376 26.51 -10.86 -2.18
N LEU A 377 26.20 -10.76 -0.88
CA LEU A 377 26.18 -9.48 -0.16
C LEU A 377 27.60 -8.92 0.02
N LEU A 378 28.59 -9.78 0.32
CA LEU A 378 30.01 -9.39 0.37
C LEU A 378 30.49 -8.90 -1.00
N MET A 379 30.11 -9.57 -2.08
CA MET A 379 30.44 -9.15 -3.44
C MET A 379 29.82 -7.81 -3.80
N TYR A 380 28.55 -7.56 -3.44
CA TYR A 380 27.89 -6.27 -3.66
C TYR A 380 28.54 -5.14 -2.86
N MET A 381 28.90 -5.39 -1.60
CA MET A 381 29.59 -4.42 -0.75
C MET A 381 30.99 -4.08 -1.29
N LEU A 382 31.73 -5.09 -1.78
CA LEU A 382 33.02 -4.90 -2.47
C LEU A 382 32.87 -4.09 -3.75
N LEU A 383 31.81 -4.33 -4.54
CA LEU A 383 31.54 -3.60 -5.77
C LEU A 383 31.24 -2.12 -5.49
N LEU A 384 30.45 -1.82 -4.46
CA LEU A 384 30.12 -0.46 -4.03
C LEU A 384 31.37 0.30 -3.52
N LEU A 385 32.23 -0.38 -2.75
CA LEU A 385 33.52 0.16 -2.31
C LEU A 385 34.45 0.48 -3.49
N LEU A 386 34.55 -0.41 -4.47
CA LEU A 386 35.34 -0.18 -5.68
C LEU A 386 34.80 1.00 -6.49
N LEU A 387 33.47 1.12 -6.60
CA LEU A 387 32.82 2.23 -7.30
C LEU A 387 33.13 3.58 -6.60
N ALA A 388 33.05 3.61 -5.27
CA ALA A 388 33.37 4.80 -4.47
C ALA A 388 34.83 5.22 -4.65
N VAL A 389 35.78 4.28 -4.66
CA VAL A 389 37.20 4.55 -4.90
C VAL A 389 37.41 5.13 -6.30
N VAL A 390 36.75 4.58 -7.33
CA VAL A 390 36.85 5.09 -8.70
C VAL A 390 36.29 6.52 -8.81
N ILE A 391 35.16 6.80 -8.16
CA ILE A 391 34.56 8.15 -8.12
C ILE A 391 35.52 9.14 -7.44
N VAL A 392 36.15 8.76 -6.32
CA VAL A 392 37.14 9.59 -5.63
C VAL A 392 38.37 9.84 -6.51
N ILE A 393 38.89 8.82 -7.21
CA ILE A 393 40.04 8.96 -8.11
C ILE A 393 39.70 9.87 -9.31
N ILE A 394 38.51 9.74 -9.90
CA ILE A 394 38.04 10.60 -10.99
C ILE A 394 37.86 12.03 -10.50
N GLY A 395 37.26 12.22 -9.32
CA GLY A 395 37.10 13.53 -8.68
C GLY A 395 38.45 14.21 -8.41
N LEU A 396 39.42 13.48 -7.85
CA LEU A 396 40.78 13.97 -7.62
C LEU A 396 41.49 14.33 -8.93
N LYS A 397 41.35 13.52 -10.00
CA LYS A 397 41.88 13.85 -11.34
C LYS A 397 41.25 15.12 -11.92
N TYR A 398 39.94 15.32 -11.72
CA TYR A 398 39.22 16.51 -12.19
C TYR A 398 39.67 17.78 -11.45
N ILE A 399 39.86 17.68 -10.12
CA ILE A 399 40.35 18.77 -9.27
C ILE A 399 41.81 19.13 -9.62
N CYS A 400 42.69 18.13 -9.79
CA CYS A 400 44.08 18.37 -10.21
C CYS A 400 44.19 18.92 -11.64
N GLY A 401 43.29 18.53 -12.55
CA GLY A 401 43.22 19.05 -13.92
C GLY A 401 42.82 20.53 -13.99
N ASN A 402 41.87 20.96 -13.15
CA ASN A 402 41.43 22.36 -13.09
C ASN A 402 42.38 23.28 -12.30
N SER A 403 43.12 22.74 -11.33
CA SER A 403 44.09 23.52 -10.54
C SER A 403 45.32 23.96 -11.35
N ARG A 404 45.60 23.33 -12.50
CA ARG A 404 46.66 23.76 -13.43
C ARG A 404 46.23 24.85 -14.41
N LYS A 405 44.93 25.20 -14.50
CA LYS A 405 44.38 26.17 -15.47
C LYS A 405 44.02 27.56 -14.89
N LYS A 406 44.23 27.80 -13.59
CA LYS A 406 44.01 29.11 -12.96
C LYS A 406 45.25 29.58 -12.19
N ARG A 407 46.31 29.91 -12.91
CA ARG A 407 47.21 31.01 -12.52
C ARG A 407 46.82 32.21 -13.39
N VAL A 408 46.91 33.40 -12.80
CA VAL A 408 46.55 34.74 -13.30
C VAL A 408 45.18 35.23 -12.77
N ILE A 409 45.23 36.47 -12.26
CA ILE A 409 44.20 37.34 -11.66
C ILE A 409 44.15 37.38 -10.12
N SER A 410 45.13 38.15 -9.60
CA SER A 410 45.08 39.27 -8.64
C SER A 410 44.17 39.27 -7.40
N LEU A 411 44.86 39.49 -6.28
CA LEU A 411 44.42 39.92 -4.96
C LEU A 411 43.58 41.22 -4.97
N LYS A 412 42.47 41.20 -4.23
CA LYS A 412 41.98 42.21 -3.26
C LYS A 412 40.46 42.10 -3.12
N SER A 413 39.98 41.50 -2.02
CA SER A 413 39.07 42.14 -1.06
C SER A 413 38.41 41.09 -0.14
N LEU A 414 38.47 41.36 1.17
CA LEU A 414 37.50 40.99 2.23
C LEU A 414 37.44 39.48 2.55
N SER A 415 38.16 38.93 3.54
CA SER A 415 38.11 39.18 5.00
C SER A 415 36.71 39.12 5.60
N SER A 416 36.56 38.18 6.55
CA SER A 416 35.48 37.97 7.53
C SER A 416 34.13 37.45 7.04
N THR A 417 34.04 36.14 6.76
CA THR A 417 32.98 35.28 7.32
C THR A 417 33.46 33.82 7.31
N PHE A 418 33.69 33.24 8.50
CA PHE A 418 33.90 31.80 8.65
C PHE A 418 32.55 31.08 8.46
N LEU A 419 32.41 30.46 7.29
CA LEU A 419 31.81 29.14 7.00
C LEU A 419 30.41 28.83 7.57
N LEU A 420 29.40 29.24 6.78
CA LEU A 420 28.17 28.49 6.58
C LEU A 420 28.23 27.88 5.18
N LEU A 421 28.19 26.55 5.07
CA LEU A 421 27.72 25.88 3.86
C LEU A 421 26.52 25.03 4.28
N ARG A 422 25.35 25.69 4.24
CA ARG A 422 24.07 25.07 3.95
C ARG A 422 23.84 25.08 2.43
N SER A 423 23.03 24.14 2.00
CA SER A 423 22.39 23.84 0.71
C SER A 423 23.24 23.18 -0.39
N LEU A 424 22.95 21.99 -0.94
CA LEU A 424 21.76 21.11 -0.93
C LEU A 424 20.40 21.76 -0.68
#